data_AF-A0A1R3V8B0-F1
#
_entry.id   AF-A0A1R3V8B0-F1
#
_cell.length_a   1.000
_cell.length_b   1.000
_cell.length_c   1.000
_cell.angle_alpha   90.00
_cell.angle_beta   90.00
_cell.angle_gamma   90.00
#
_symmetry.space_group_name_H-M   'P 1'
#
loop_
_entity.id
_entity.type
_entity.pdbx_description
1 polymer ?
#
loop_
_entity_poly.entity_id
_entity_poly.type
_entity_poly.pdbx_seq_one_letter_code
_entity_poly.pdbx_strand_id
1 'polypeptide(L)'
;MHRYTVLAALCVTTGYASAGELDPLQGGSIDLGGFQGVVYYTEADNSFRVVTTIAEGEAGLPVRFEATLDEGQSLTISVPGRLDERSQTVEISRAGGKLFVAGAEPPPELVRAGH
;
A
#
# COMPACT_ATOMS: atom_id res chain seq x y z
N MET A 1 5.61 55.26 10.93
CA MET A 1 4.41 54.43 10.68
C MET A 1 4.85 53.15 9.98
N HIS A 2 5.11 52.08 10.74
CA HIS A 2 5.57 50.79 10.19
C HIS A 2 4.36 49.90 9.90
N ARG A 3 4.18 49.56 8.62
CA ARG A 3 3.11 48.69 8.13
C ARG A 3 3.65 47.26 8.17
N TYR A 4 3.12 46.43 9.07
CA TYR A 4 3.47 45.02 9.14
C TYR A 4 2.57 44.22 8.22
N THR A 5 3.14 43.63 7.18
CA THR A 5 2.45 42.68 6.30
C THR A 5 2.56 41.29 6.94
N VAL A 6 1.45 40.73 7.42
CA VAL A 6 1.41 39.37 7.97
C VAL A 6 1.20 38.40 6.81
N LEU A 7 2.16 37.50 6.61
CA LEU A 7 2.07 36.38 5.67
C LEU A 7 1.46 35.18 6.41
N ALA A 8 0.23 34.82 6.09
CA ALA A 8 -0.40 33.61 6.65
C ALA A 8 0.11 32.38 5.90
N ALA A 9 0.84 31.51 6.60
CA ALA A 9 1.26 30.21 6.06
C ALA A 9 0.07 29.23 6.12
N LEU A 10 -0.40 28.79 4.97
CA LEU A 10 -1.43 27.76 4.83
C LEU A 10 -0.76 26.39 5.01
N CYS A 11 -0.85 25.81 6.20
CA CYS A 11 -0.43 24.42 6.42
C CYS A 11 -1.42 23.48 5.73
N VAL A 12 -1.04 22.97 4.56
CA VAL A 12 -1.72 21.86 3.91
C VAL A 12 -1.45 20.61 4.74
N THR A 13 -2.47 20.09 5.42
CA THR A 13 -2.42 18.80 6.09
C THR A 13 -2.44 17.72 5.02
N THR A 14 -1.28 17.18 4.66
CA THR A 14 -1.19 15.95 3.86
C THR A 14 -1.80 14.82 4.69
N GLY A 15 -2.92 14.26 4.23
CA GLY A 15 -3.51 13.08 4.85
C GLY A 15 -2.48 11.95 4.89
N TYR A 16 -2.11 11.52 6.09
CA TYR A 16 -1.29 10.33 6.27
C TYR A 16 -2.12 9.13 5.83
N ALA A 17 -1.87 8.64 4.62
CA ALA A 17 -2.24 7.28 4.28
C ALA A 17 -1.49 6.38 5.27
N SER A 18 -2.23 5.70 6.14
CA SER A 18 -1.65 4.77 7.10
C SER A 18 -1.11 3.59 6.30
N ALA A 19 0.22 3.52 6.17
CA ALA A 19 0.88 2.38 5.55
C ALA A 19 1.08 1.31 6.62
N GLY A 20 0.54 0.12 6.40
CA GLY A 20 0.79 -1.04 7.26
C GLY A 20 2.23 -1.52 7.06
N GLU A 21 2.93 -1.79 8.15
CA GLU A 21 4.22 -2.47 8.14
C GLU A 21 3.99 -3.98 8.02
N LEU A 22 4.80 -4.66 7.20
CA LEU A 22 4.81 -6.12 7.11
C LEU A 22 6.16 -6.68 7.54
N ASP A 23 6.12 -7.61 8.48
CA ASP A 23 7.28 -8.43 8.84
C ASP A 23 7.60 -9.44 7.71
N PRO A 24 8.86 -9.90 7.58
CA PRO A 24 9.22 -10.93 6.62
C PRO A 24 8.34 -12.17 6.77
N LEU A 25 7.83 -12.72 5.65
CA LEU A 25 6.92 -13.87 5.60
C LEU A 25 5.54 -13.66 6.27
N GLN A 26 5.24 -12.49 6.85
CA GLN A 26 3.88 -12.12 7.21
C GLN A 26 3.21 -11.46 6.00
N GLY A 27 2.12 -12.09 5.53
CA GLY A 27 1.36 -11.57 4.40
C GLY A 27 0.50 -10.38 4.82
N GLY A 28 0.53 -9.31 4.03
CA GLY A 28 -0.43 -8.21 4.11
C GLY A 28 -1.63 -8.46 3.22
N SER A 29 -2.83 -8.11 3.70
CA SER A 29 -4.03 -8.08 2.86
C SER A 29 -4.05 -6.80 2.04
N ILE A 30 -4.49 -6.90 0.78
CA ILE A 30 -4.73 -5.77 -0.10
C ILE A 30 -6.21 -5.76 -0.46
N ASP A 31 -6.85 -4.64 -0.21
CA ASP A 31 -8.14 -4.27 -0.82
C ASP A 31 -7.86 -3.25 -1.92
N LEU A 32 -8.22 -3.58 -3.15
CA LEU A 32 -8.12 -2.73 -4.33
C LEU A 32 -9.49 -2.63 -5.02
N GLY A 33 -10.53 -2.39 -4.22
CA GLY A 33 -11.92 -2.30 -4.66
C GLY A 33 -12.50 -3.69 -4.94
N GLY A 34 -12.87 -3.99 -6.19
CA GLY A 34 -13.36 -5.32 -6.57
C GLY A 34 -12.31 -6.43 -6.49
N PHE A 35 -11.06 -6.08 -6.24
CA PHE A 35 -9.93 -6.99 -6.17
C PHE A 35 -9.45 -7.16 -4.74
N GLN A 36 -9.30 -8.42 -4.33
CA GLN A 36 -8.70 -8.80 -3.06
C GLN A 36 -7.38 -9.48 -3.33
N GLY A 37 -6.43 -9.31 -2.41
CA GLY A 37 -5.14 -9.95 -2.57
C GLY A 37 -4.31 -10.05 -1.31
N VAL A 38 -3.18 -10.69 -1.50
CA VAL A 38 -2.15 -10.86 -0.48
C VAL A 38 -0.80 -10.43 -1.06
N VAL A 39 0.00 -9.79 -0.23
CA VAL A 39 1.40 -9.45 -0.53
C VAL A 39 2.30 -10.03 0.53
N TYR A 40 3.41 -10.60 0.11
CA TYR A 40 4.49 -11.02 1.01
C TYR A 40 5.83 -10.77 0.33
N TYR A 41 6.91 -10.83 1.11
CA TYR A 41 8.25 -10.71 0.57
C TYR A 41 9.22 -11.70 1.19
N THR A 42 10.30 -11.95 0.46
CA THR A 42 11.50 -12.65 0.95
C THR A 42 12.72 -11.78 0.72
N GLU A 43 13.68 -11.83 1.63
CA GLU A 43 14.97 -11.17 1.45
C GLU A 43 15.82 -11.93 0.41
N ALA A 44 16.45 -11.22 -0.51
CA ALA A 44 17.37 -11.76 -1.50
C ALA A 44 18.49 -10.74 -1.77
N ASP A 45 19.74 -11.05 -1.41
CA ASP A 45 20.92 -10.23 -1.73
C ASP A 45 20.75 -8.73 -1.41
N ASN A 46 20.26 -8.43 -0.19
CA ASN A 46 19.99 -7.06 0.28
C ASN A 46 18.84 -6.34 -0.45
N SER A 47 18.04 -7.05 -1.23
CA SER A 47 16.79 -6.63 -1.88
C SER A 47 15.59 -7.39 -1.31
N PHE A 48 14.38 -6.89 -1.53
CA PHE A 48 13.14 -7.61 -1.21
C PHE A 48 12.51 -8.15 -2.49
N ARG A 49 12.39 -9.47 -2.62
CA ARG A 49 11.54 -10.08 -3.64
C ARG A 49 10.12 -10.08 -3.13
N VAL A 50 9.33 -9.13 -3.64
CA VAL A 50 7.92 -8.94 -3.32
C VAL A 50 7.08 -9.76 -4.28
N VAL A 51 6.14 -10.51 -3.73
CA VAL A 51 5.13 -11.26 -4.48
C VAL A 51 3.76 -10.75 -4.05
N THR A 52 2.97 -10.31 -5.01
CA THR A 52 1.59 -9.87 -4.80
C THR A 52 0.66 -10.72 -5.65
N THR A 53 -0.37 -11.29 -5.04
CA THR A 53 -1.42 -12.03 -5.75
C THR A 53 -2.75 -11.36 -5.51
N ILE A 54 -3.45 -11.00 -6.59
CA ILE A 54 -4.78 -10.38 -6.55
C ILE A 54 -5.76 -11.20 -7.40
N ALA A 55 -7.03 -11.19 -7.03
CA ALA A 55 -8.13 -11.77 -7.78
C ALA A 55 -9.38 -10.89 -7.66
N GLU A 56 -10.26 -10.90 -8.66
CA GLU A 56 -11.57 -10.24 -8.59
C GLU A 56 -12.56 -11.11 -7.80
N GLY A 57 -12.99 -10.64 -6.63
CA GLY A 57 -13.83 -11.41 -5.71
C GLY A 57 -13.25 -12.80 -5.38
N GLU A 58 -14.10 -13.75 -4.98
CA GLU A 58 -13.67 -15.12 -4.61
C GLU A 58 -13.49 -16.07 -5.79
N ALA A 59 -14.10 -15.77 -6.94
CA ALA A 59 -14.13 -16.66 -8.11
C ALA A 59 -13.26 -16.18 -9.29
N GLY A 60 -12.69 -14.99 -9.19
CA GLY A 60 -11.80 -14.43 -10.22
C GLY A 60 -10.52 -15.24 -10.36
N LEU A 61 -9.97 -15.25 -11.57
CA LEU A 61 -8.67 -15.88 -11.81
C LEU A 61 -7.57 -15.05 -11.14
N PRO A 62 -6.69 -15.67 -10.33
CA PRO A 62 -5.64 -14.94 -9.65
C PRO A 62 -4.55 -14.49 -10.63
N VAL A 63 -4.06 -13.26 -10.45
CA VAL A 63 -2.90 -12.70 -11.13
C VAL A 63 -1.79 -12.48 -10.11
N ARG A 64 -0.59 -12.97 -10.42
CA ARG A 64 0.60 -12.82 -9.58
C ARG A 64 1.59 -11.84 -10.20
N PHE A 65 2.01 -10.87 -9.41
CA PHE A 65 3.04 -9.89 -9.71
C PHE A 65 4.27 -10.19 -8.86
N GLU A 66 5.44 -10.09 -9.49
CA GLU A 66 6.73 -10.27 -8.83
C GLU A 66 7.63 -9.08 -9.15
N ALA A 67 8.21 -8.49 -8.11
CA ALA A 67 9.16 -7.41 -8.24
C ALA A 67 10.27 -7.57 -7.21
N THR A 68 11.47 -7.12 -7.59
CA THR A 68 12.59 -6.97 -6.66
C THR A 68 12.72 -5.49 -6.32
N LEU A 69 12.64 -5.16 -5.03
CA LEU A 69 12.77 -3.80 -4.53
C LEU A 69 14.07 -3.64 -3.74
N ASP A 70 14.96 -2.81 -4.26
CA ASP A 70 16.04 -2.23 -3.49
C ASP A 70 15.51 -1.16 -2.52
N GLU A 71 16.36 -0.75 -1.58
CA GLU A 71 16.01 0.27 -0.61
C GLU A 71 15.61 1.59 -1.30
N GLY A 72 14.45 2.13 -0.92
CA GLY A 72 13.88 3.35 -1.51
C GLY A 72 13.10 3.16 -2.81
N GLN A 73 12.95 1.91 -3.30
CA GLN A 73 12.12 1.61 -4.47
C GLN A 73 10.67 1.27 -4.10
N SER A 74 9.77 1.46 -5.07
CA SER A 74 8.37 1.09 -4.95
C SER A 74 7.81 0.45 -6.23
N LEU A 75 6.74 -0.31 -6.05
CA LEU A 75 5.87 -0.85 -7.09
C LEU A 75 4.47 -0.28 -6.89
N THR A 76 3.81 0.07 -7.98
CA THR A 76 2.41 0.50 -7.96
C THR A 76 1.57 -0.42 -8.82
N ILE A 77 0.45 -0.91 -8.27
CA ILE A 77 -0.56 -1.66 -9.00
C ILE A 77 -1.84 -0.82 -9.01
N SER A 78 -2.43 -0.62 -10.18
CA SER A 78 -3.66 0.13 -10.32
C SER A 78 -4.70 -0.61 -11.14
N VAL A 79 -5.95 -0.46 -10.73
CA VAL A 79 -7.13 -0.93 -11.44
C VAL A 79 -7.88 0.31 -11.93
N PRO A 80 -8.14 0.45 -13.24
CA PRO A 80 -8.86 1.59 -13.76
C PRO A 80 -10.29 1.62 -13.23
N GLY A 81 -10.77 2.81 -12.88
CA GLY A 81 -12.20 3.04 -12.63
C GLY A 81 -13.01 3.02 -13.93
N ARG A 82 -14.34 3.09 -13.82
CA ARG A 82 -15.21 3.33 -14.99
C ARG A 82 -14.97 4.75 -15.54
N LEU A 83 -15.62 5.06 -16.66
CA LEU A 83 -15.64 6.43 -17.18
C LEU A 83 -16.12 7.39 -16.07
N ASP A 84 -15.32 8.43 -15.82
CA ASP A 84 -15.50 9.44 -14.76
C ASP A 84 -15.28 8.97 -13.30
N GLU A 85 -14.77 7.75 -13.09
CA GLU A 85 -14.33 7.27 -11.76
C GLU A 85 -12.80 7.30 -11.62
N ARG A 86 -12.31 7.42 -10.38
CA ARG A 86 -10.86 7.34 -10.11
C ARG A 86 -10.39 5.89 -10.12
N SER A 87 -9.19 5.67 -10.63
CA SER A 87 -8.48 4.40 -10.46
C SER A 87 -8.25 4.10 -8.98
N GLN A 88 -8.37 2.83 -8.62
CA GLN A 88 -7.90 2.32 -7.34
C GLN A 88 -6.44 1.96 -7.48
N THR A 89 -5.63 2.29 -6.49
CA THR A 89 -4.18 2.11 -6.55
C THR A 89 -3.66 1.61 -5.20
N VAL A 90 -2.76 0.62 -5.25
CA VAL A 90 -1.93 0.22 -4.12
C VAL A 90 -0.47 0.47 -4.46
N GLU A 91 0.26 1.09 -3.52
CA GLU A 91 1.70 1.26 -3.59
C GLU A 91 2.36 0.35 -2.56
N ILE A 92 3.39 -0.37 -2.99
CA ILE A 92 4.21 -1.22 -2.15
C ILE A 92 5.63 -0.68 -2.23
N SER A 93 6.19 -0.25 -1.10
CA SER A 93 7.51 0.38 -1.05
C SER A 93 8.42 -0.29 -0.03
N ARG A 94 9.73 -0.26 -0.29
CA ARG A 94 10.74 -0.66 0.68
C ARG A 94 11.43 0.57 1.24
N ALA A 95 11.36 0.73 2.56
CA ALA A 95 12.05 1.80 3.27
C ALA A 95 12.45 1.37 4.68
N GLY A 96 13.59 1.85 5.19
CA GLY A 96 14.09 1.52 6.52
C GLY A 96 14.26 0.01 6.75
N GLY A 97 14.55 -0.78 5.71
CA GLY A 97 14.62 -2.24 5.82
C GLY A 97 13.27 -2.92 6.08
N LYS A 98 12.15 -2.25 5.77
CA LYS A 98 10.78 -2.72 5.97
C LYS A 98 9.98 -2.57 4.68
N LEU A 99 8.92 -3.38 4.55
CA LEU A 99 7.97 -3.25 3.47
C LEU A 99 6.73 -2.50 3.97
N PHE A 100 6.31 -1.50 3.19
CA PHE A 100 5.13 -0.70 3.45
C PHE A 100 4.11 -0.88 2.33
N VAL A 101 2.83 -0.97 2.70
CA VAL A 101 1.71 -1.05 1.76
C VAL A 101 0.78 0.12 2.02
N ALA A 102 0.58 0.97 1.03
CA ALA A 102 -0.27 2.17 1.10
C ALA A 102 -1.39 2.11 0.06
N GLY A 103 -2.56 2.61 0.42
CA GLY A 103 -3.74 2.64 -0.47
C GLY A 103 -4.62 1.38 -0.41
N ALA A 104 -4.18 0.32 0.26
CA ALA A 104 -5.06 -0.73 0.72
C ALA A 104 -5.79 -0.25 1.99
N GLU A 105 -7.11 -0.40 2.07
CA GLU A 105 -7.80 -0.27 3.36
C GLU A 105 -7.23 -1.34 4.30
N PRO A 106 -6.78 -0.99 5.53
CA PRO A 106 -6.21 -1.99 6.43
C PRO A 106 -7.26 -3.09 6.68
N PRO A 107 -6.88 -4.38 6.59
CA PRO A 107 -7.82 -5.45 6.91
C PRO A 107 -8.36 -5.22 8.33
N PRO A 108 -9.67 -5.46 8.57
CA PRO A 108 -10.24 -5.30 9.90
C PRO A 108 -9.41 -6.11 10.89
N GLU A 109 -9.05 -5.47 12.01
CA GLU A 109 -8.29 -6.09 13.08
C GLU A 109 -9.00 -7.40 13.47
N LEU A 110 -8.36 -8.54 13.22
CA LEU A 110 -8.85 -9.84 13.67
C LEU A 110 -8.80 -9.82 15.19
N VAL A 111 -9.90 -9.40 15.82
CA VAL A 111 -10.14 -9.59 17.24
C VAL A 111 -10.00 -11.09 17.46
N ARG A 112 -8.90 -11.52 18.09
CA ARG A 112 -8.74 -12.89 18.57
C ARG A 112 -9.94 -13.15 19.49
N ALA A 113 -10.90 -13.92 19.00
CA ALA A 113 -11.95 -14.47 19.84
C ALA A 113 -11.28 -15.42 20.84
N GLY A 114 -11.01 -14.91 22.03
CA GLY A 114 -10.58 -15.67 23.20
C GLY A 114 -11.59 -15.47 24.31
N HIS A 115 -12.41 -16.50 24.56
CA HIS A 115 -12.57 -17.22 25.83
C HIS A 115 -13.65 -18.30 25.69
#